data_AF-A0A4Q2FDI3-F1
#
_entry.id   AF-A0A4Q2FDI3-F1
#
_cell.length_a   1.000
_cell.length_b   1.000
_cell.length_c   1.000
_cell.angle_alpha   90.00
_cell.angle_beta   90.00
_cell.angle_gamma   90.00
#
_symmetry.space_group_name_H-M   'P 1'
#
loop_
_entity.id
_entity.type
_entity.pdbx_description
1 polymer ?
#
loop_
_entity_poly.entity_id
_entity_poly.type
_entity_poly.pdbx_seq_one_letter_code
_entity_poly.pdbx_strand_id
1 'polypeptide(L)'
;FETVLDVHLRGAFHVVRAAFTHMCAANYGRIVLTGSINGLYGNAGVVNYSVAKAGMIGLSNVAAIEGAARGVKSNIILPGAVTRMAEGLDTSAYPPMDPELVAPAVGYLAHQDCAVSGEMLIAMAGRVARAYTMETVGLFQPD
;
A
#
# COMPACT_ATOMS: atom_id res chain seq x y z
N PHE A 1 13.21 3.04 16.52
CA PHE A 1 13.14 2.25 15.27
C PHE A 1 12.06 1.18 15.40
N GLU A 2 12.24 0.20 16.31
CA GLU A 2 11.34 -0.95 16.51
C GLU A 2 9.84 -0.63 16.58
N THR A 3 9.42 0.31 17.43
CA THR A 3 7.98 0.62 17.60
C THR A 3 7.25 0.93 16.30
N VAL A 4 7.92 1.60 15.35
CA VAL A 4 7.33 1.92 14.03
C VAL A 4 7.17 0.65 13.18
N LEU A 5 8.17 -0.25 13.20
CA LEU A 5 8.08 -1.52 12.50
C LEU A 5 7.07 -2.47 13.16
N ASP A 6 7.03 -2.51 14.48
CA ASP A 6 6.09 -3.32 15.26
C ASP A 6 4.64 -2.94 14.92
N VAL A 7 4.32 -1.65 14.92
CA VAL A 7 2.97 -1.16 14.62
C VAL A 7 2.63 -1.32 13.14
N HIS A 8 3.49 -0.84 12.24
CA HIS A 8 3.15 -0.83 10.82
C HIS A 8 3.38 -2.19 10.17
N LEU A 9 4.61 -2.69 10.16
CA LEU A 9 5.00 -3.87 9.39
C LEU A 9 4.53 -5.17 10.06
N ARG A 10 4.93 -5.39 11.32
CA ARG A 10 4.55 -6.61 12.04
C ARG A 10 3.05 -6.64 12.36
N GLY A 11 2.48 -5.49 12.71
CA GLY A 11 1.03 -5.33 12.88
C GLY A 11 0.25 -5.75 11.63
N ALA A 12 0.61 -5.24 10.45
CA ALA A 12 -0.02 -5.64 9.20
C ALA A 12 0.16 -7.15 8.93
N PHE A 13 1.37 -7.67 9.10
CA PHE A 13 1.65 -9.11 8.93
C PHE A 13 0.75 -9.97 9.84
N HIS A 14 0.65 -9.63 11.13
CA HIS A 14 -0.14 -10.41 12.08
C HIS A 14 -1.64 -10.37 11.78
N VAL A 15 -2.18 -9.21 11.36
CA VAL A 15 -3.58 -9.08 10.95
C VAL A 15 -3.84 -9.87 9.66
N VAL A 16 -3.01 -9.68 8.63
CA VAL A 16 -3.15 -10.39 7.34
C VAL A 16 -3.04 -11.88 7.55
N ARG A 17 -2.03 -12.37 8.27
CA ARG A 17 -1.83 -13.81 8.53
C ARG A 17 -3.07 -14.45 9.16
N ALA A 18 -3.68 -13.79 10.15
CA ALA A 18 -4.86 -14.31 10.82
C ALA A 18 -6.08 -14.34 9.90
N ALA A 19 -6.31 -13.27 9.13
CA ALA A 19 -7.47 -13.17 8.24
C ALA A 19 -7.35 -14.03 6.96
N PHE A 20 -6.13 -14.19 6.44
CA PHE A 20 -5.87 -14.82 5.14
C PHE A 20 -6.37 -16.25 5.06
N THR A 21 -6.16 -17.06 6.10
CA THR A 21 -6.68 -18.44 6.15
C THR A 21 -8.20 -18.48 6.02
N HIS A 22 -8.91 -17.57 6.68
CA HIS A 22 -10.38 -17.49 6.60
C HIS A 22 -10.86 -16.99 5.24
N MET A 23 -10.20 -15.98 4.66
CA MET A 23 -10.50 -15.47 3.32
C MET A 23 -10.33 -16.57 2.25
N CYS A 24 -9.23 -17.31 2.31
CA CYS A 24 -8.98 -18.43 1.40
C CYS A 24 -10.02 -19.55 1.58
N ALA A 25 -10.39 -19.90 2.83
CA ALA A 25 -11.43 -20.88 3.10
C ALA A 25 -12.80 -20.46 2.52
N ALA A 26 -13.11 -19.15 2.57
CA ALA A 26 -14.35 -18.58 2.02
C ALA A 26 -14.32 -18.37 0.50
N ASN A 27 -13.20 -18.62 -0.18
CA ASN A 27 -12.97 -18.29 -1.59
C ASN A 27 -13.24 -16.81 -1.93
N TYR A 28 -13.02 -15.91 -0.95
CA TYR A 28 -13.18 -14.47 -1.13
C TYR A 28 -12.37 -13.70 -0.09
N GLY A 29 -11.68 -12.65 -0.53
CA GLY A 29 -11.02 -11.70 0.36
C GLY A 29 -10.54 -10.44 -0.34
N ARG A 30 -10.52 -9.32 0.37
CA ARG A 30 -9.97 -8.05 -0.09
C ARG A 30 -9.06 -7.49 1.00
N ILE A 31 -7.78 -7.39 0.69
CA ILE A 31 -6.75 -6.85 1.58
C ILE A 31 -6.33 -5.51 1.01
N VAL A 32 -6.41 -4.45 1.83
CA VAL A 32 -5.93 -3.11 1.49
C VAL A 32 -4.87 -2.71 2.50
N LEU A 33 -3.61 -2.72 2.09
CA LEU A 33 -2.49 -2.30 2.93
C LEU A 33 -2.18 -0.82 2.73
N THR A 34 -1.85 -0.12 3.82
CA THR A 34 -1.47 1.30 3.75
C THR A 34 0.04 1.45 3.61
N GLY A 35 0.48 1.68 2.38
CA GLY A 35 1.84 2.10 2.04
C GLY A 35 2.06 3.59 2.28
N SER A 36 3.06 4.15 1.60
CA SER A 36 3.35 5.58 1.56
C SER A 36 4.33 5.85 0.41
N ILE A 37 4.28 7.04 -0.16
CA ILE A 37 5.32 7.50 -1.10
C ILE A 37 6.71 7.45 -0.46
N ASN A 38 6.82 7.61 0.86
CA ASN A 38 8.10 7.48 1.58
C ASN A 38 8.66 6.05 1.54
N GLY A 39 7.81 5.03 1.33
CA GLY A 39 8.23 3.65 1.12
C GLY A 39 8.68 3.36 -0.33
N LEU A 40 8.25 4.17 -1.30
CA LEU A 40 8.66 4.05 -2.71
C LEU A 40 9.86 4.93 -3.06
N TYR A 41 9.80 6.20 -2.67
CA TYR A 41 10.73 7.24 -3.09
C TYR A 41 11.72 7.64 -1.99
N GLY A 42 11.42 7.29 -0.73
CA GLY A 42 12.17 7.76 0.42
C GLY A 42 11.84 9.22 0.79
N ASN A 43 12.22 9.59 2.01
CA ASN A 43 12.26 10.99 2.47
C ASN A 43 13.29 11.10 3.61
N ALA A 44 13.87 12.29 3.81
CA ALA A 44 14.85 12.52 4.85
C ALA A 44 14.22 12.39 6.25
N GLY A 45 14.97 11.84 7.21
CA GLY A 45 14.57 11.77 8.62
C GLY A 45 13.52 10.71 9.00
N VAL A 46 13.05 9.89 8.04
CA VAL A 46 11.95 8.92 8.28
C VAL A 46 12.32 7.47 7.97
N VAL A 47 13.59 7.08 8.16
CA VAL A 47 14.12 5.75 7.78
C VAL A 47 13.30 4.57 8.30
N ASN A 48 12.90 4.57 9.57
CA ASN A 48 12.06 3.53 10.18
C ASN A 48 10.67 3.43 9.53
N TYR A 49 10.06 4.57 9.23
CA TYR A 49 8.76 4.64 8.58
C TYR A 49 8.85 4.18 7.11
N SER A 50 9.84 4.69 6.38
CA SER A 50 10.13 4.28 4.99
C SER A 50 10.34 2.77 4.88
N VAL A 51 11.17 2.18 5.75
CA VAL A 51 11.39 0.73 5.81
C VAL A 51 10.09 -0.01 6.09
N ALA A 52 9.32 0.42 7.09
CA ALA A 52 8.06 -0.25 7.43
C ALA A 52 7.02 -0.17 6.29
N LYS A 53 6.94 0.96 5.58
CA LYS A 53 6.00 1.15 4.46
C LYS A 53 6.46 0.44 3.19
N ALA A 54 7.75 0.35 2.92
CA ALA A 54 8.29 -0.48 1.84
C ALA A 54 7.97 -1.97 2.06
N GLY A 55 8.02 -2.44 3.32
CA GLY A 55 7.67 -3.82 3.66
C GLY A 55 6.22 -4.23 3.31
N MET A 56 5.29 -3.26 3.18
CA MET A 56 3.93 -3.53 2.72
C MET A 56 3.90 -4.09 1.29
N ILE A 57 4.86 -3.70 0.46
CA ILE A 57 4.99 -4.13 -0.95
C ILE A 57 5.19 -5.65 -0.99
N GLY A 58 6.18 -6.15 -0.25
CA GLY A 58 6.44 -7.59 -0.16
C GLY A 58 5.24 -8.36 0.38
N LEU A 59 4.62 -7.87 1.47
CA LEU A 59 3.45 -8.52 2.07
C LEU A 59 2.26 -8.58 1.08
N SER A 60 1.95 -7.49 0.39
CA SER A 60 0.85 -7.47 -0.58
C SER A 60 1.12 -8.36 -1.79
N ASN A 61 2.36 -8.35 -2.30
CA ASN A 61 2.73 -9.14 -3.48
C ASN A 61 2.52 -10.62 -3.20
N VAL A 62 3.03 -11.12 -2.07
CA VAL A 62 2.87 -12.53 -1.70
C VAL A 62 1.40 -12.87 -1.44
N ALA A 63 0.67 -12.04 -0.68
CA ALA A 63 -0.75 -12.28 -0.41
C ALA A 63 -1.61 -12.29 -1.69
N ALA A 64 -1.30 -11.43 -2.66
CA ALA A 64 -1.98 -11.40 -3.95
C ALA A 64 -1.71 -12.66 -4.78
N ILE A 65 -0.47 -13.17 -4.78
CA ILE A 65 -0.06 -14.38 -5.51
C ILE A 65 -0.67 -15.63 -4.87
N GLU A 66 -0.46 -15.82 -3.56
CA GLU A 66 -0.95 -17.00 -2.83
C GLU A 66 -2.49 -17.05 -2.76
N GLY A 67 -3.13 -15.89 -2.73
CA GLY A 67 -4.59 -15.75 -2.61
C GLY A 67 -5.36 -15.89 -3.93
N ALA A 68 -4.69 -15.80 -5.08
CA ALA A 68 -5.32 -15.66 -6.39
C ALA A 68 -6.29 -16.81 -6.71
N ALA A 69 -5.87 -18.05 -6.48
CA ALA A 69 -6.70 -19.24 -6.75
C ALA A 69 -7.94 -19.35 -5.83
N ARG A 70 -7.99 -18.56 -4.76
CA ARG A 70 -9.05 -18.54 -3.75
C ARG A 70 -9.84 -17.23 -3.75
N GLY A 71 -9.78 -16.45 -4.83
CA GLY A 71 -10.54 -15.21 -4.95
C GLY A 71 -10.13 -14.10 -3.97
N VAL A 72 -8.96 -14.24 -3.33
CA VAL A 72 -8.39 -13.24 -2.42
C VAL A 72 -7.52 -12.29 -3.23
N LYS A 73 -7.79 -10.99 -3.11
CA LYS A 73 -7.01 -9.92 -3.74
C LYS A 73 -6.32 -9.09 -2.66
N SER A 74 -5.10 -8.64 -2.93
CA SER A 74 -4.35 -7.73 -2.06
C SER A 74 -3.80 -6.57 -2.86
N ASN A 75 -4.06 -5.34 -2.41
CA ASN A 75 -3.57 -4.12 -3.04
C ASN A 75 -3.03 -3.16 -1.98
N ILE A 76 -2.24 -2.18 -2.42
CA ILE A 76 -1.67 -1.15 -1.56
C ILE A 76 -2.24 0.21 -1.93
N ILE A 77 -2.66 0.97 -0.92
CA ILE A 77 -2.95 2.39 -1.05
C ILE A 77 -1.77 3.21 -0.53
N LEU A 78 -1.36 4.22 -1.29
CA LEU A 78 -0.35 5.22 -0.93
C LEU A 78 -1.09 6.55 -0.78
N PRO A 79 -1.66 6.82 0.41
CA PRO A 79 -2.53 7.96 0.61
C PRO A 79 -1.71 9.26 0.79
N GLY A 80 -2.25 10.35 0.25
CA GLY A 80 -1.87 11.71 0.61
C GLY A 80 -3.09 12.44 1.17
N ALA A 81 -3.06 12.67 2.49
CA ALA A 81 -4.12 13.39 3.20
C ALA A 81 -3.53 14.19 4.37
N VAL A 82 -4.07 15.39 4.62
CA VAL A 82 -3.71 16.20 5.79
C VAL A 82 -4.51 15.68 6.98
N THR A 83 -3.80 15.16 7.96
CA THR A 83 -4.34 14.66 9.23
C THR A 83 -3.46 15.17 10.36
N ARG A 84 -3.72 14.76 11.61
CA ARG A 84 -2.82 15.01 12.74
C ARG A 84 -1.36 14.61 12.47
N MET A 85 -1.12 13.62 11.60
CA MET A 85 0.24 13.21 11.20
C MET A 85 0.99 14.30 10.41
N ALA A 86 0.28 15.26 9.81
CA ALA A 86 0.83 16.37 9.04
C ALA A 86 0.92 17.67 9.85
N GLU A 87 0.65 17.64 11.16
CA GLU A 87 0.78 18.82 12.02
C GLU A 87 2.20 19.39 11.95
N GLY A 88 2.30 20.71 11.75
CA GLY A 88 3.57 21.43 11.61
C GLY A 88 4.19 21.41 10.22
N LEU A 89 3.59 20.72 9.25
CA LEU A 89 3.97 20.83 7.84
C LEU A 89 3.27 22.03 7.18
N ASP A 90 4.01 22.79 6.37
CA ASP A 90 3.41 23.77 5.49
C ASP A 90 2.77 23.06 4.29
N THR A 91 1.45 23.04 4.26
CA THR A 91 0.67 22.46 3.16
C THR A 91 0.01 23.49 2.26
N SER A 92 0.35 24.78 2.41
CA SER A 92 -0.30 25.89 1.70
C SER A 92 -0.14 25.83 0.17
N ALA A 93 0.93 25.19 -0.31
CA ALA A 93 1.20 25.00 -1.74
C ALA A 93 0.41 23.85 -2.38
N TYR A 94 -0.27 23.01 -1.59
CA TYR A 94 -1.00 21.84 -2.09
C TYR A 94 -2.50 22.12 -2.22
N PRO A 95 -3.20 21.48 -3.18
CA PRO A 95 -4.66 21.48 -3.22
C PRO A 95 -5.25 20.84 -1.95
N PRO A 96 -6.58 20.95 -1.73
CA PRO A 96 -7.24 20.25 -0.63
C PRO A 96 -6.88 18.76 -0.61
N MET A 97 -6.50 18.28 0.57
CA MET A 97 -6.02 16.92 0.81
C MET A 97 -6.80 16.30 1.96
N ASP A 98 -8.12 16.47 1.94
CA ASP A 98 -9.00 15.86 2.93
C ASP A 98 -9.01 14.32 2.78
N PRO A 99 -9.06 13.54 3.87
CA PRO A 99 -9.10 12.06 3.81
C PRO A 99 -10.24 11.50 2.94
N GLU A 100 -11.34 12.23 2.83
CA GLU A 100 -12.50 11.92 2.00
C GLU A 100 -12.14 11.83 0.51
N LEU A 101 -11.07 12.49 0.08
CA LEU A 101 -10.56 12.41 -1.29
C LEU A 101 -9.73 11.15 -1.55
N VAL A 102 -9.38 10.40 -0.51
CA VAL A 102 -8.67 9.10 -0.56
C VAL A 102 -9.63 7.94 -0.35
N ALA A 103 -10.66 8.12 0.50
CA ALA A 103 -11.59 7.07 0.90
C ALA A 103 -12.23 6.29 -0.27
N PRO A 104 -12.64 6.91 -1.40
CA PRO A 104 -13.21 6.17 -2.53
C PRO A 104 -12.25 5.14 -3.13
N ALA A 105 -10.94 5.43 -3.17
CA ALA A 105 -9.95 4.48 -3.68
C ALA A 105 -9.84 3.25 -2.76
N VAL A 106 -9.85 3.46 -1.43
CA VAL A 106 -9.88 2.37 -0.45
C VAL A 106 -11.17 1.55 -0.58
N GLY A 107 -12.31 2.23 -0.69
CA GLY A 107 -13.62 1.59 -0.90
C GLY A 107 -13.64 0.71 -2.14
N TYR A 108 -13.13 1.21 -3.27
CA TYR A 108 -13.01 0.43 -4.50
C TYR A 108 -12.08 -0.78 -4.34
N LEU A 109 -10.89 -0.61 -3.74
CA LEU A 109 -9.96 -1.72 -3.51
C LEU A 109 -10.54 -2.81 -2.60
N ALA A 110 -11.44 -2.44 -1.68
CA ALA A 110 -12.17 -3.34 -0.80
C ALA A 110 -13.47 -3.91 -1.41
N HIS A 111 -13.89 -3.46 -2.59
CA HIS A 111 -15.15 -3.86 -3.21
C HIS A 111 -15.05 -5.24 -3.87
N GLN A 112 -16.18 -5.96 -3.92
CA GLN A 112 -16.26 -7.25 -4.63
C GLN A 112 -15.92 -7.13 -6.13
N ASP A 113 -16.33 -6.03 -6.77
CA ASP A 113 -16.09 -5.76 -8.19
C ASP A 113 -14.70 -5.18 -8.48
N CYS A 114 -13.82 -5.08 -7.48
CA CYS A 114 -12.44 -4.64 -7.69
C CYS A 114 -11.73 -5.54 -8.71
N ALA A 115 -11.41 -4.99 -9.88
CA ALA A 115 -10.79 -5.75 -10.96
C ALA A 115 -9.32 -6.11 -10.65
N VAL A 116 -8.64 -5.31 -9.83
CA VAL A 116 -7.19 -5.36 -9.68
C VAL A 116 -6.71 -6.13 -8.44
N SER A 117 -5.52 -6.72 -8.52
CA SER A 117 -4.80 -7.36 -7.41
C SER A 117 -3.30 -7.18 -7.64
N GLY A 118 -2.52 -7.05 -6.56
CA GLY A 118 -1.09 -6.80 -6.63
C GLY A 118 -0.72 -5.37 -7.03
N GLU A 119 -1.67 -4.43 -6.99
CA GLU A 119 -1.45 -3.07 -7.45
C GLU A 119 -1.14 -2.09 -6.32
N MET A 120 -0.37 -1.06 -6.65
CA MET A 120 -0.09 0.08 -5.78
C MET A 120 -0.81 1.33 -6.32
N LEU A 121 -1.79 1.84 -5.59
CA LEU A 121 -2.52 3.06 -5.97
C LEU A 121 -2.07 4.24 -5.13
N ILE A 122 -1.63 5.31 -5.76
CA ILE A 122 -1.41 6.62 -5.14
C ILE A 122 -2.71 7.39 -5.22
N ALA A 123 -3.27 7.77 -4.06
CA ALA A 123 -4.50 8.55 -3.97
C ALA A 123 -4.27 9.80 -3.14
N MET A 124 -4.42 10.97 -3.74
CA MET A 124 -4.18 12.27 -3.10
C MET A 124 -4.94 13.37 -3.83
N ALA A 125 -5.57 14.29 -3.09
CA ALA A 125 -6.24 15.47 -3.65
C ALA A 125 -7.22 15.17 -4.81
N GLY A 126 -7.99 14.08 -4.70
CA GLY A 126 -8.96 13.65 -5.71
C GLY A 126 -8.36 12.95 -6.93
N ARG A 127 -7.04 12.78 -6.97
CA ARG A 127 -6.33 12.06 -8.03
C ARG A 127 -5.99 10.64 -7.59
N VAL A 128 -6.21 9.66 -8.48
CA VAL A 128 -5.75 8.27 -8.32
C VAL A 128 -4.77 7.90 -9.43
N ALA A 129 -3.61 7.35 -9.09
CA ALA A 129 -2.57 6.88 -10.01
C ALA A 129 -2.14 5.46 -9.64
N ARG A 130 -1.70 4.68 -10.63
CA ARG A 130 -1.03 3.40 -10.38
C ARG A 130 0.48 3.59 -10.38
N ALA A 131 1.14 3.17 -9.31
CA ALA A 131 2.59 3.03 -9.26
C ALA A 131 2.97 1.58 -9.55
N TYR A 132 4.07 1.38 -10.25
CA TYR A 132 4.59 0.04 -10.56
C TYR A 132 6.12 0.10 -10.68
N THR A 133 6.77 -1.03 -10.40
CA THR A 133 8.20 -1.19 -10.62
C THR A 133 8.46 -1.47 -12.10
N MET A 134 9.48 -0.84 -12.68
CA MET A 134 9.93 -1.12 -14.03
C MET A 134 11.43 -1.41 -14.04
N GLU A 135 11.85 -2.29 -14.94
CA GLU A 135 13.26 -2.55 -15.23
C GLU A 135 13.58 -1.90 -16.59
N THR A 136 14.77 -1.32 -16.71
CA THR A 136 15.27 -0.86 -18.01
C THR A 136 15.72 -2.07 -18.84
N VAL A 137 16.03 -1.88 -20.13
CA VAL A 137 16.54 -2.95 -21.02
C VAL A 137 17.81 -3.62 -20.44
N GLY A 138 18.55 -2.90 -19.58
CA GLY A 138 19.79 -3.38 -18.99
C GLY A 138 20.92 -3.51 -20.01
N LEU A 139 22.01 -4.13 -19.57
CA LEU A 139 23.14 -4.51 -20.41
C LEU A 139 23.31 -6.02 -20.30
N PHE A 140 23.23 -6.71 -21.43
CA PHE A 140 23.55 -8.13 -21.52
C PHE A 140 24.93 -8.26 -22.17
N GLN A 141 25.87 -8.87 -21.46
CA GLN A 141 27.16 -9.26 -22.03
C GLN A 141 27.07 -10.74 -22.41
N PRO A 142 26.80 -11.08 -23.69
CA PRO A 142 27.01 -12.44 -24.14
C PRO A 142 28.51 -12.77 -24.07
N ASP A 143 28.83 -14.05 -23.76
CA ASP A 143 30.19 -14.59 -23.82
C ASP A 143 30.87 -14.37 -25.19
#